data_AF-A0ABD3CEV0-F1
#
_entry.id   AF-A0ABD3CEV0-F1
#
_cell.length_a   1.000
_cell.length_b   1.000
_cell.length_c   1.000
_cell.angle_alpha   90.00
_cell.angle_beta   90.00
_cell.angle_gamma   90.00
#
_symmetry.space_group_name_H-M   'P 1'
#
loop_
_entity.id
_entity.type
_entity.pdbx_description
1 polymer ?
#
loop_
_entity_poly.entity_id
_entity_poly.type
_entity_poly.pdbx_seq_one_letter_code
_entity_poly.pdbx_strand_id
1 'polypeptide(L)'
;MRIAGKINNVIREMCLRELGQLEQDLVFGDATTKEVITFLRSNQDGMSENKLRLLTIYACVYPEKFEGDKALKLMQDAGTEKRQRHA
;
A
#
# COMPACT_ATOMS: atom_id res chain seq x y z
N MET A 1 19.78 24.16 4.01
CA MET A 1 18.29 24.14 4.13
C MET A 1 17.52 23.69 2.88
N ARG A 2 17.99 23.94 1.64
CA ARG A 2 17.19 23.61 0.42
C ARG A 2 16.85 22.12 0.25
N ILE A 3 17.76 21.21 0.61
CA ILE A 3 17.53 19.75 0.47
C ILE A 3 16.50 19.26 1.50
N ALA A 4 16.61 19.65 2.76
CA ALA A 4 15.66 19.28 3.81
C ALA A 4 14.22 19.75 3.48
N GLY A 5 14.06 20.95 2.92
CA GLY A 5 12.76 21.44 2.47
C GLY A 5 12.16 20.57 1.35
N LYS A 6 12.96 20.18 0.36
CA LYS A 6 12.53 19.26 -0.70
C LYS A 6 12.12 17.89 -0.14
N ILE A 7 12.90 17.34 0.77
CA ILE A 7 12.60 16.04 1.41
C ILE A 7 11.25 16.12 2.15
N ASN A 8 11.03 17.16 2.94
CA ASN A 8 9.76 17.33 3.67
C ASN A 8 8.56 17.46 2.73
N ASN A 9 8.71 18.16 1.59
CA ASN A 9 7.66 18.24 0.60
C ASN A 9 7.33 16.87 0.01
N VAL A 10 8.34 16.10 -0.39
CA VAL A 10 8.15 14.73 -0.92
C VAL A 10 7.48 13.82 0.11
N ILE A 11 7.92 13.85 1.37
CA ILE A 11 7.30 13.06 2.46
C ILE A 11 5.81 13.36 2.59
N ARG A 12 5.42 14.64 2.48
CA ARG A 12 4.03 15.08 2.61
C ARG A 12 3.21 14.76 1.36
N GLU A 13 3.72 15.08 0.17
CA GLU A 13 3.01 14.88 -1.10
C GLU A 13 2.77 13.39 -1.40
N MET A 14 3.70 12.53 -0.97
CA MET A 14 3.60 11.09 -1.19
C MET A 14 3.06 10.31 0.02
N CYS A 15 2.61 10.99 1.08
CA CYS A 15 2.13 10.39 2.33
C CYS A 15 3.08 9.30 2.90
N LEU A 16 4.40 9.57 2.86
CA LEU A 16 5.42 8.57 3.23
C LEU A 16 5.45 8.28 4.73
N ARG A 17 4.96 9.21 5.56
CA ARG A 17 4.91 9.02 7.00
C ARG A 17 3.83 8.01 7.39
N GLU A 18 2.65 8.17 6.81
CA GLU A 18 1.50 7.28 7.00
C GLU A 18 1.80 5.89 6.43
N LEU A 19 2.41 5.84 5.23
CA LEU A 19 2.88 4.58 4.65
C LEU A 19 3.89 3.88 5.56
N GLY A 20 4.93 4.59 6.01
CA GLY A 20 5.98 4.02 6.83
C GLY A 20 5.47 3.51 8.18
N GLN A 21 4.51 4.21 8.80
CA GLN A 21 3.87 3.73 10.02
C GLN A 21 3.10 2.43 9.78
N LEU A 22 2.28 2.40 8.73
CA LEU A 22 1.52 1.19 8.38
C LEU A 22 2.44 0.00 8.06
N GLU A 23 3.57 0.22 7.38
CA GLU A 23 4.56 -0.82 7.13
C GLU A 23 5.16 -1.38 8.42
N GLN A 24 5.47 -0.52 9.40
CA GLN A 24 5.97 -0.94 10.70
C GLN A 24 4.92 -1.74 11.45
N ASP A 25 3.72 -1.19 11.59
CA ASP A 25 2.61 -1.84 12.29
C ASP A 25 2.33 -3.22 11.67
N LEU A 26 2.45 -3.36 10.34
CA LEU A 26 2.28 -4.64 9.66
C LEU A 26 3.39 -5.63 9.99
N VAL A 27 4.66 -5.20 10.01
CA VAL A 27 5.80 -6.07 10.34
C VAL A 27 5.76 -6.52 11.80
N PHE A 28 5.23 -5.70 12.71
CA PHE A 28 5.10 -6.03 14.13
C PHE A 28 3.77 -6.71 14.50
N GLY A 29 2.83 -6.80 13.55
CA GLY A 29 1.53 -7.46 13.75
C GLY A 29 0.45 -6.58 14.39
N ASP A 30 0.70 -5.27 14.49
CA ASP A 30 -0.21 -4.26 15.04
C ASP A 30 -1.19 -3.70 13.99
N ALA A 31 -0.98 -3.99 12.71
CA ALA A 31 -1.90 -3.60 11.62
C ALA A 31 -2.80 -4.74 11.14
N THR A 32 -3.99 -4.36 10.70
CA THR A 32 -4.99 -5.27 10.13
C THR A 32 -5.02 -5.21 8.59
N THR A 33 -5.54 -6.28 7.96
CA THR A 33 -5.84 -6.29 6.51
C THR A 33 -6.70 -5.10 6.08
N LYS A 34 -7.61 -4.65 6.94
CA LYS A 34 -8.53 -3.54 6.65
C LYS A 34 -7.75 -2.23 6.48
N GLU A 35 -6.76 -1.97 7.31
CA GLU A 35 -5.93 -0.75 7.24
C GLU A 35 -5.10 -0.72 5.97
N VAL A 36 -4.54 -1.87 5.57
CA VAL A 36 -3.83 -2.02 4.27
C VAL A 36 -4.75 -1.70 3.10
N ILE A 37 -5.95 -2.28 3.07
CA ILE A 37 -6.93 -2.03 1.99
C ILE A 37 -7.38 -0.56 1.99
N THR A 38 -7.67 0.01 3.16
CA THR A 38 -8.05 1.42 3.28
C THR A 38 -6.95 2.33 2.77
N PHE A 39 -5.69 2.09 3.13
CA PHE A 39 -4.57 2.89 2.63
C PHE A 39 -4.46 2.81 1.11
N LEU A 40 -4.51 1.61 0.53
CA LEU A 40 -4.42 1.41 -0.93
C LEU A 40 -5.57 2.11 -1.67
N ARG A 41 -6.79 2.10 -1.11
CA ARG A 41 -7.97 2.78 -1.67
C ARG A 41 -7.95 4.31 -1.49
N SER A 42 -7.41 4.82 -0.39
CA SER A 42 -7.33 6.26 -0.14
C SER A 42 -6.19 6.92 -0.91
N ASN A 43 -5.18 6.16 -1.32
CA ASN A 43 -3.99 6.65 -1.99
C ASN A 43 -3.92 6.20 -3.46
N GLN A 44 -5.04 6.30 -4.20
CA GLN A 44 -5.14 5.83 -5.59
C GLN A 44 -4.17 6.55 -6.53
N ASP A 45 -3.94 7.84 -6.32
CA ASP A 45 -3.00 8.67 -7.10
C ASP A 45 -1.54 8.55 -6.60
N GLY A 46 -1.30 7.78 -5.54
CA GLY A 46 0.04 7.51 -5.03
C GLY A 46 0.88 6.66 -5.98
N MET A 47 2.20 6.76 -5.83
CA MET A 47 3.18 6.02 -6.65
C MET A 47 2.95 4.51 -6.60
N SER A 48 2.90 3.86 -7.77
CA SER A 48 2.68 2.40 -7.89
C SER A 48 3.72 1.58 -7.12
N GLU A 49 4.96 2.07 -7.03
CA GLU A 49 6.06 1.44 -6.30
C GLU A 49 5.75 1.32 -4.79
N ASN A 50 5.18 2.36 -4.18
CA ASN A 50 4.82 2.35 -2.75
C ASN A 50 3.72 1.34 -2.45
N LYS A 51 2.73 1.22 -3.34
CA LYS A 51 1.65 0.22 -3.20
C LYS A 51 2.19 -1.19 -3.34
N LEU A 52 3.06 -1.42 -4.32
CA LEU A 52 3.69 -2.71 -4.53
C LEU A 52 4.53 -3.10 -3.32
N ARG A 53 5.34 -2.18 -2.78
CA ARG A 53 6.13 -2.41 -1.57
C ARG A 53 5.26 -2.82 -0.38
N LEU A 54 4.16 -2.08 -0.13
CA LEU A 54 3.21 -2.42 0.93
C LEU A 54 2.58 -3.81 0.72
N LEU A 55 2.17 -4.14 -0.51
CA LEU A 55 1.61 -5.45 -0.84
C LEU A 55 2.63 -6.58 -0.67
N THR A 56 3.89 -6.35 -1.03
CA THR A 56 4.97 -7.33 -0.82
C THR A 56 5.21 -7.57 0.66
N ILE A 57 5.29 -6.53 1.49
CA ILE A 57 5.43 -6.68 2.95
C ILE A 57 4.21 -7.44 3.49
N TYR A 58 3.01 -7.07 3.08
CA TYR A 58 1.78 -7.76 3.50
C TYR A 58 1.77 -9.24 3.14
N ALA A 59 2.23 -9.61 1.93
CA ALA A 59 2.35 -11.00 1.51
C ALA A 59 3.41 -11.78 2.29
N CYS A 60 4.51 -11.14 2.68
CA CYS A 60 5.53 -11.77 3.50
C CYS A 60 5.06 -12.04 4.93
N VAL A 61 4.25 -11.14 5.51
CA VAL A 61 3.72 -11.29 6.88
C VAL A 61 2.52 -12.24 6.90
N TYR A 62 1.65 -12.19 5.90
CA TYR A 62 0.41 -12.97 5.82
C TYR A 62 0.31 -13.75 4.49
N PRO A 63 1.19 -14.73 4.25
CA PRO A 63 1.22 -15.48 2.99
C PRO A 63 -0.11 -16.18 2.67
N GLU A 64 -0.87 -16.59 3.69
CA GLU A 64 -2.17 -17.26 3.56
C GLU A 64 -3.27 -16.37 2.95
N LYS A 65 -3.02 -15.05 2.88
CA LYS A 65 -3.90 -14.06 2.24
C LYS A 65 -3.66 -13.98 0.74
N PHE A 66 -2.58 -14.56 0.25
CA PHE A 66 -2.19 -14.56 -1.17
C PHE A 66 -2.34 -15.93 -1.85
N GLU A 67 -2.96 -16.91 -1.18
CA GLU A 67 -3.23 -18.22 -1.76
C GLU A 67 -4.53 -18.25 -2.58
N GLY A 68 -4.47 -18.89 -3.76
CA GLY A 68 -5.61 -19.01 -4.69
C GLY A 68 -6.15 -17.64 -5.11
N ASP A 69 -7.48 -17.51 -5.17
CA ASP A 69 -8.14 -16.29 -5.66
C ASP A 69 -8.13 -15.12 -4.65
N LYS A 70 -7.63 -15.34 -3.42
CA LYS A 70 -7.59 -14.31 -2.37
C LYS A 70 -6.67 -13.15 -2.75
N ALA A 71 -5.52 -13.45 -3.37
CA ALA A 71 -4.59 -12.44 -3.86
C ALA A 71 -5.24 -11.53 -4.89
N LEU A 72 -5.91 -12.13 -5.89
CA LEU A 72 -6.56 -11.40 -6.97
C LEU A 72 -7.65 -10.46 -6.44
N LYS A 73 -8.51 -10.97 -5.54
CA LYS A 73 -9.56 -10.15 -4.93
C LYS A 73 -9.00 -8.97 -4.12
N LEU A 74 -7.90 -9.20 -3.41
CA LEU A 74 -7.23 -8.14 -2.66
C LEU A 74 -6.60 -7.08 -3.58
N MET A 75 -5.97 -7.51 -4.67
CA MET A 75 -5.39 -6.61 -5.67
C MET A 75 -6.46 -5.78 -6.40
N GLN A 76 -7.64 -6.36 -6.63
CA GLN A 76 -8.83 -5.66 -7.13
C GLN A 76 -9.34 -4.63 -6.14
N ASP A 77 -9.51 -5.02 -4.87
CA ASP A 77 -9.95 -4.14 -3.79
C ASP A 77 -8.99 -2.98 -3.57
N ALA A 78 -7.70 -3.18 -3.79
CA ALA A 78 -6.64 -2.18 -3.71
C ALA A 78 -6.55 -1.25 -4.94
N GLY A 79 -7.30 -1.53 -6.02
CA GLY A 79 -7.22 -0.76 -7.27
C GLY A 79 -5.87 -0.90 -7.99
N THR A 80 -5.15 -2.00 -7.74
CA THR A 80 -3.85 -2.28 -8.38
C THR A 80 -3.99 -3.07 -9.69
N GLU A 81 -5.16 -3.69 -9.91
CA GLU A 81 -5.53 -4.25 -11.20
C GLU A 81 -6.19 -3.18 -12.09
N LYS A 82 -5.79 -3.07 -13.35
CA LYS A 82 -6.54 -2.28 -14.33
C LYS A 82 -7.91 -2.92 -14.49
N ARG A 83 -8.98 -2.23 -14.07
CA ARG A 83 -10.35 -2.61 -14.43
C ARG A 83 -10.42 -2.78 -15.94
N GLN A 84 -10.52 -4.01 -16.43
CA GLN A 84 -10.89 -4.27 -17.81
C GLN A 84 -12.30 -3.70 -17.98
N ARG A 85 -12.38 -2.51 -18.60
CA ARG A 85 -13.64 -1.97 -19.07
C ARG A 85 -14.07 -2.93 -20.18
N HIS A 86 -15.04 -3.78 -19.89
CA HIS A 86 -15.76 -4.48 -20.93
C HIS A 86 -16.47 -3.40 -21.75
N ALA A 87 -16.05 -3.25 -23.00
CA ALA A 87 -16.69 -2.41 -24.00
C ALA A 87 -17.95 -3.10 -24.52
#